data_AF-A0A2E7QX60-F1
#
_entry.id   AF-A0A2E7QX60-F1
#
_cell.length_a   1.000
_cell.length_b   1.000
_cell.length_c   1.000
_cell.angle_alpha   90.00
_cell.angle_beta   90.00
_cell.angle_gamma   90.00
#
_symmetry.space_group_name_H-M   'P 1'
#
loop_
_entity.id
_entity.type
_entity.pdbx_description
1 polymer ?
#
loop_
_entity_poly.entity_id
_entity_poly.type
_entity_poly.pdbx_seq_one_letter_code
_entity_poly.pdbx_strand_id
1 'polypeptide(L)'
;MVYTLKNFIADCRAALSDNSDSRGREQVRTSLCKLLIEDTFVNDNCGPNLEAGTSLLYQDEDLGFQIVAHIMEDAYEGGPHDHGASWAIYGQAVRYTDMTEWTRIDDGSKNGFAKI
;
A
#
# COMPACT_ATOMS: atom_id res chain seq x y z
N MET A 1 7.71 15.32 -17.09
CA MET A 1 8.33 14.01 -17.37
C MET A 1 7.42 13.00 -16.72
N VAL A 2 7.05 11.91 -17.41
CA VAL A 2 6.16 10.87 -16.86
C VAL A 2 6.77 10.28 -15.59
N TYR A 3 6.00 10.22 -14.51
CA TYR A 3 6.44 9.61 -13.25
C TYR A 3 6.24 8.09 -13.29
N THR A 4 7.33 7.33 -13.31
CA THR A 4 7.27 5.88 -13.51
C THR A 4 7.36 5.09 -12.20
N LEU A 5 7.02 3.80 -12.24
CA LEU A 5 7.27 2.89 -11.12
C LEU A 5 8.75 2.90 -10.68
N LYS A 6 9.69 3.04 -11.62
CA LYS A 6 11.12 3.17 -11.31
C LYS A 6 11.44 4.45 -10.53
N ASN A 7 10.77 5.56 -10.86
CA ASN A 7 10.91 6.80 -10.08
C ASN A 7 10.33 6.63 -8.69
N PHE A 8 9.15 6.00 -8.59
CA PHE A 8 8.52 5.71 -7.30
C PHE A 8 9.40 4.85 -6.40
N ILE A 9 9.99 3.77 -6.93
CA ILE A 9 10.92 2.91 -6.20
C ILE A 9 12.12 3.72 -5.68
N ALA A 10 12.73 4.54 -6.53
CA ALA A 10 13.87 5.37 -6.14
C ALA A 10 13.51 6.36 -5.02
N ASP A 11 12.36 7.02 -5.13
CA ASP A 11 11.86 7.95 -4.13
C ASP A 11 11.52 7.25 -2.81
N CYS A 12 10.96 6.03 -2.86
CA CYS A 12 10.71 5.22 -1.67
C CYS A 12 12.01 4.86 -0.96
N ARG A 13 13.01 4.38 -1.71
CA ARG A 13 14.32 4.03 -1.13
C ARG A 13 14.98 5.23 -0.48
N ALA A 14 14.96 6.40 -1.14
CA ALA A 14 15.50 7.62 -0.58
C ALA A 14 14.76 8.04 0.70
N ALA A 15 13.42 8.14 0.65
CA ALA A 15 12.60 8.56 1.78
C ALA A 15 12.77 7.68 3.01
N LEU A 16 12.78 6.35 2.82
CA LEU A 16 12.87 5.38 3.91
C LEU A 16 14.30 5.21 4.44
N SER A 17 15.32 5.39 3.60
CA SER A 17 16.72 5.39 4.06
C SER A 17 17.03 6.63 4.90
N ASP A 18 16.51 7.79 4.50
CA ASP A 18 16.72 9.05 5.23
C ASP A 18 15.86 9.15 6.49
N ASN A 19 14.64 8.60 6.46
CA ASN A 19 13.68 8.67 7.56
C ASN A 19 12.90 7.35 7.70
N SER A 20 13.35 6.46 8.60
CA SER A 20 12.66 5.19 8.87
C SER A 20 11.36 5.32 9.69
N ASP A 21 10.84 6.53 9.88
CA ASP A 21 9.70 6.84 10.73
C ASP A 21 8.46 7.29 9.93
N SER A 22 7.50 7.97 10.57
CA SER A 22 6.30 8.49 9.89
C SER A 22 6.60 9.51 8.80
N ARG A 23 7.73 10.24 8.88
CA ARG A 23 8.09 11.26 7.89
C ARG A 23 8.53 10.64 6.57
N GLY A 24 9.25 9.51 6.60
CA GLY A 24 9.57 8.76 5.39
C GLY A 24 8.32 8.16 4.75
N ARG A 25 7.42 7.62 5.57
CA ARG A 25 6.13 7.08 5.11
C ARG A 25 5.23 8.14 4.47
N GLU A 26 5.20 9.36 4.98
CA GLU A 26 4.45 10.45 4.34
C GLU A 26 5.04 10.87 2.99
N GLN A 27 6.37 10.82 2.85
CA GLN A 27 7.03 11.04 1.57
C GLN A 27 6.68 9.93 0.57
N VAL A 28 6.68 8.66 1.00
CA VAL A 28 6.21 7.53 0.17
C VAL A 28 4.76 7.74 -0.27
N ARG A 29 3.85 8.13 0.64
CA ARG A 29 2.44 8.44 0.32
C ARG A 29 2.32 9.53 -0.74
N THR A 30 3.12 10.59 -0.62
CA THR A 30 3.14 11.69 -1.60
C THR A 30 3.65 11.23 -2.97
N SER A 31 4.69 10.40 -3.00
CA SER A 31 5.20 9.80 -4.24
C SER A 31 4.20 8.83 -4.87
N LEU A 32 3.44 8.09 -4.06
CA LEU A 32 2.37 7.21 -4.54
C LEU A 32 1.26 8.02 -5.24
N CYS A 33 0.88 9.19 -4.71
CA CYS A 33 -0.07 10.08 -5.40
C CYS A 33 0.42 10.48 -6.79
N LYS A 34 1.72 10.74 -6.96
CA LYS A 34 2.29 11.08 -8.28
C LYS A 34 2.24 9.89 -9.24
N LEU A 35 2.42 8.67 -8.74
CA LEU A 35 2.35 7.47 -9.56
C LEU A 35 0.93 7.15 -10.02
N LEU A 36 -0.06 7.32 -9.13
CA LEU A 36 -1.44 6.95 -9.42
C LEU A 36 -2.19 7.90 -10.36
N ILE A 37 -1.64 9.09 -10.65
CA ILE A 37 -2.19 9.98 -11.69
C ILE A 37 -1.67 9.63 -13.10
N GLU A 38 -0.75 8.69 -13.22
CA GLU A 38 -0.14 8.33 -14.50
C GLU A 38 -0.94 7.20 -15.15
N ASP A 39 -1.76 7.53 -16.14
CA ASP A 39 -2.66 6.58 -16.83
C ASP A 39 -1.93 5.34 -17.34
N THR A 40 -0.68 5.50 -17.80
CA THR A 40 0.13 4.37 -18.28
C THR A 40 0.41 3.39 -17.14
N PHE A 41 0.80 3.88 -15.96
CA PHE A 41 1.02 3.01 -14.80
C PHE A 41 -0.28 2.31 -14.38
N VAL A 42 -1.38 3.06 -14.28
CA VAL A 42 -2.67 2.52 -13.85
C VAL A 42 -3.18 1.46 -14.83
N ASN A 43 -3.12 1.71 -16.14
CA ASN A 43 -3.57 0.75 -17.14
C ASN A 43 -2.71 -0.53 -17.16
N ASP A 44 -1.39 -0.39 -17.03
CA ASP A 44 -0.46 -1.52 -17.13
C ASP A 44 -0.43 -2.39 -15.86
N ASN A 45 -0.79 -1.85 -14.69
CA ASN A 45 -0.63 -2.55 -13.41
C ASN A 45 -1.92 -2.70 -12.59
N CYS A 46 -2.95 -1.89 -12.85
CA CYS A 46 -4.21 -1.86 -12.09
C CYS A 46 -5.45 -1.84 -12.99
N GLY A 47 -5.30 -2.00 -14.31
CA GLY A 47 -6.36 -1.85 -15.29
C GLY A 47 -7.39 -2.99 -15.23
N PRO A 48 -8.63 -2.76 -15.71
CA PRO A 48 -9.71 -3.75 -15.67
C PRO A 48 -9.47 -4.98 -16.55
N ASN A 49 -8.46 -4.95 -17.41
CA ASN A 49 -8.10 -6.05 -18.31
C ASN A 49 -7.05 -6.99 -17.71
N LEU A 50 -6.53 -6.69 -16.51
CA LEU A 50 -5.57 -7.53 -15.80
C LEU A 50 -6.32 -8.58 -14.97
N GLU A 51 -5.63 -9.68 -14.68
CA GLU A 51 -6.18 -10.74 -13.84
C GLU A 51 -6.43 -10.22 -12.42
N ALA A 52 -7.60 -10.57 -11.87
CA ALA A 52 -7.92 -10.24 -10.49
C ALA A 52 -6.98 -10.97 -9.51
N GLY A 53 -6.71 -10.34 -8.37
CA GLY A 53 -5.84 -10.88 -7.35
C GLY A 53 -4.77 -9.89 -6.91
N THR A 54 -3.68 -10.44 -6.40
CA THR A 54 -2.58 -9.68 -5.80
C THR A 54 -1.32 -9.89 -6.61
N SER A 55 -0.76 -8.81 -7.14
CA SER A 55 0.44 -8.81 -7.98
C SER A 55 1.56 -8.05 -7.30
N LEU A 56 2.67 -8.73 -7.02
CA LEU A 56 3.90 -8.09 -6.52
C LEU A 56 4.58 -7.35 -7.66
N LEU A 57 4.63 -6.02 -7.58
CA LEU A 57 5.28 -5.17 -8.59
C LEU A 57 6.76 -4.98 -8.29
N TYR A 58 7.13 -4.93 -7.02
CA TYR A 58 8.51 -4.74 -6.57
C TYR A 58 8.68 -5.15 -5.10
N GLN A 59 9.86 -5.66 -4.76
CA GLN A 59 10.31 -5.91 -3.40
C GLN A 59 11.70 -5.32 -3.20
N ASP A 60 11.88 -4.58 -2.11
CA ASP A 60 13.17 -4.11 -1.65
C ASP A 60 13.65 -5.01 -0.50
N GLU A 61 14.67 -5.82 -0.74
CA GLU A 61 15.21 -6.73 0.29
C GLU A 61 16.00 -5.98 1.37
N ASP A 62 16.57 -4.82 1.03
CA ASP A 62 17.41 -4.04 1.97
C ASP A 62 16.53 -3.30 2.99
N LEU A 63 15.44 -2.69 2.52
CA LEU A 63 14.52 -1.90 3.34
C LEU A 63 13.25 -2.67 3.74
N GLY A 64 13.03 -3.86 3.19
CA GLY A 64 11.94 -4.77 3.56
C GLY A 64 10.53 -4.29 3.16
N PHE A 65 10.40 -3.45 2.13
CA PHE A 65 9.08 -3.00 1.66
C PHE A 65 8.70 -3.66 0.33
N GLN A 66 7.39 -3.77 0.09
CA GLN A 66 6.81 -4.29 -1.14
C GLN A 66 5.86 -3.27 -1.76
N ILE A 67 5.80 -3.28 -3.09
CA ILE A 67 4.79 -2.56 -3.88
C ILE A 67 3.90 -3.62 -4.49
N VAL A 68 2.61 -3.55 -4.20
CA VAL A 68 1.63 -4.57 -4.56
C VAL A 68 0.42 -3.92 -5.20
N ALA A 69 -0.01 -4.47 -6.35
CA ALA A 69 -1.29 -4.12 -6.95
C ALA A 69 -2.34 -5.13 -6.49
N HIS A 70 -3.43 -4.63 -5.92
CA HIS A 70 -4.60 -5.43 -5.55
C HIS A 70 -5.74 -5.11 -6.51
N ILE A 71 -6.18 -6.11 -7.26
CA ILE A 71 -7.27 -6.01 -8.23
C ILE A 71 -8.40 -6.90 -7.73
N MET A 72 -9.50 -6.27 -7.33
CA MET A 72 -10.70 -6.98 -6.87
C MET A 72 -11.67 -7.11 -8.03
N GLU A 73 -12.07 -8.34 -8.36
CA GLU A 73 -13.08 -8.62 -9.40
C GLU A 73 -14.46 -8.12 -8.97
N ASP A 74 -14.84 -8.46 -7.74
CA ASP A 74 -16.11 -8.10 -7.11
C ASP A 74 -15.92 -7.19 -5.89
N ALA A 75 -17.03 -6.60 -5.44
CA ALA A 75 -17.06 -5.92 -4.15
C ALA A 75 -16.66 -6.90 -3.03
N TYR A 76 -15.76 -6.46 -2.17
CA TYR A 76 -15.23 -7.25 -1.07
C TYR A 76 -15.24 -6.45 0.21
N GLU A 77 -15.71 -7.09 1.28
CA GLU A 77 -15.67 -6.57 2.64
C GLU A 77 -14.73 -7.44 3.47
N GLY A 78 -13.60 -6.85 3.87
CA GLY A 78 -12.63 -7.50 4.75
C GLY A 78 -13.04 -7.40 6.20
N GLY A 79 -12.85 -8.47 6.97
CA GLY A 79 -12.97 -8.42 8.43
C GLY A 79 -11.88 -7.56 9.07
N PRO A 80 -12.08 -7.12 10.33
CA PRO A 80 -11.07 -6.33 11.06
C PRO A 80 -9.77 -7.12 11.22
N HIS A 81 -8.66 -6.48 10.85
CA HIS A 81 -7.30 -7.02 10.94
C HIS A 81 -6.29 -5.88 11.17
N ASP A 82 -5.09 -6.22 11.63
CA ASP A 82 -3.96 -5.29 11.75
C ASP A 82 -2.83 -5.65 10.77
N HIS A 83 -1.78 -4.83 10.74
CA HIS A 83 -0.56 -5.06 9.97
C HIS A 83 0.59 -5.59 10.84
N GLY A 84 0.31 -6.04 12.07
CA GLY A 84 1.31 -6.44 13.05
C GLY A 84 2.37 -5.36 13.30
N ALA A 85 3.64 -5.73 13.16
CA ALA A 85 4.78 -4.81 13.29
C ALA A 85 5.08 -4.01 12.01
N SER A 86 4.38 -4.33 10.91
CA SER A 86 4.56 -3.67 9.61
C SER A 86 3.70 -2.41 9.52
N TRP A 87 3.97 -1.60 8.49
CA TRP A 87 3.14 -0.47 8.11
C TRP A 87 2.57 -0.70 6.70
N ALA A 88 1.47 -0.01 6.38
CA ALA A 88 0.88 -0.02 5.05
C ALA A 88 0.58 1.41 4.59
N ILE A 89 0.69 1.65 3.28
CA ILE A 89 0.25 2.87 2.62
C ILE A 89 -0.67 2.45 1.48
N TYR A 90 -1.91 2.92 1.52
CA TYR A 90 -2.91 2.59 0.51
C TYR A 90 -3.04 3.74 -0.50
N GLY A 91 -3.17 3.38 -1.77
CA GLY A 91 -3.51 4.30 -2.84
C GLY A 91 -4.57 3.68 -3.73
N GLN A 92 -5.61 4.47 -4.04
CA GLN A 92 -6.70 4.02 -4.90
C GLN A 92 -6.38 4.36 -6.35
N ALA A 93 -6.11 3.33 -7.16
CA ALA A 93 -5.84 3.50 -8.58
C ALA A 93 -7.13 3.68 -9.39
N VAL A 94 -8.17 2.89 -9.06
CA VAL A 94 -9.47 2.90 -9.72
C VAL A 94 -10.59 2.72 -8.69
N ARG A 95 -11.75 3.33 -8.94
CA ARG A 95 -12.93 3.27 -8.05
C ARG A 95 -12.62 3.79 -6.63
N TYR A 96 -13.10 3.09 -5.59
CA TYR A 96 -13.03 3.54 -4.21
C TYR A 96 -12.96 2.33 -3.25
N THR A 97 -12.54 2.61 -2.01
CA THR A 97 -12.68 1.69 -0.88
C THR A 97 -13.24 2.50 0.29
N ASP A 98 -14.26 1.95 0.92
CA ASP A 98 -14.74 2.45 2.21
C ASP A 98 -13.94 1.79 3.32
N MET A 99 -13.34 2.59 4.20
CA MET A 99 -12.46 2.10 5.25
C MET A 99 -13.06 2.39 6.62
N THR A 100 -13.24 1.33 7.42
CA THR A 100 -13.66 1.41 8.81
C THR A 100 -12.48 1.11 9.72
N GLU A 101 -12.11 2.07 10.55
CA GLU A 101 -11.06 1.89 11.55
C GLU A 101 -11.64 1.33 12.85
N TRP A 102 -10.91 0.41 13.47
CA TRP A 102 -11.26 -0.22 14.74
C TRP A 102 -10.16 0.08 15.76
N THR A 103 -10.56 0.23 17.03
CA THR A 103 -9.63 0.38 18.15
C THR A 103 -9.84 -0.77 19.12
N ARG A 104 -8.75 -1.46 19.49
CA ARG A 104 -8.83 -2.52 20.49
C ARG A 104 -9.16 -1.98 21.87
N ILE A 105 -9.94 -2.73 22.64
CA ILE A 105 -10.37 -2.40 24.01
C ILE A 105 -9.82 -3.39 25.07
N ASP A 106 -8.95 -4.31 24.67
CA ASP A 106 -8.20 -5.18 25.57
C ASP A 106 -6.78 -4.63 25.86
N ASP A 107 -5.98 -5.38 26.62
CA ASP A 107 -4.63 -5.00 27.02
C ASP A 107 -3.52 -5.42 26.03
N GLY A 108 -3.87 -6.01 24.89
CA GLY A 108 -2.91 -6.48 23.90
C GLY A 108 -2.05 -7.67 24.31
N SER A 109 -2.32 -8.31 25.46
CA SER A 109 -1.46 -9.37 26.00
C SER A 109 -1.57 -10.72 25.26
N LYS A 110 -2.65 -10.93 24.50
CA LYS A 110 -2.93 -12.19 23.80
C LYS A 110 -2.64 -12.09 22.30
N ASN A 111 -1.59 -12.78 21.86
CA ASN A 111 -1.24 -12.89 20.44
C ASN A 111 -2.38 -13.45 19.59
N GLY A 112 -2.60 -12.87 18.42
CA GLY A 112 -3.64 -13.28 17.47
C GLY A 112 -5.07 -13.00 17.94
N PHE A 113 -5.25 -12.17 18.97
CA PHE A 113 -6.56 -11.78 19.48
C PHE A 113 -6.64 -10.27 19.70
N ALA A 114 -7.76 -9.70 19.30
CA ALA A 114 -8.17 -8.35 19.67
C ALA A 114 -9.66 -8.36 20.02
N LYS A 115 -10.00 -7.80 21.17
CA LYS A 115 -11.35 -7.35 21.47
C LYS A 115 -11.50 -5.95 20.89
N ILE A 116 -12.45 -5.79 19.97
CA ILE A 116 -12.83 -4.53 19.32
C ILE A 116 -14.24 -4.12 19.75
#